data_AF-A0A507DUE7-F1
#
_entry.id   AF-A0A507DUE7-F1
#
_cell.length_a   1.000
_cell.length_b   1.000
_cell.length_c   1.000
_cell.angle_alpha   90.00
_cell.angle_beta   90.00
_cell.angle_gamma   90.00
#
_symmetry.space_group_name_H-M   'P 1'
#
loop_
_entity.id
_entity.type
_entity.pdbx_description
1 polymer ?
#
loop_
_entity_poly.entity_id
_entity_poly.type
_entity_poly.pdbx_seq_one_letter_code
_entity_poly.pdbx_strand_id
1 'polypeptide(L)'
;MTISSPPTTFFEGEPYHIEDAADSLTVSLYVPDSFDPNAQPADVVDIQKDRLRVHVRGEPTDRLKGWLFAAIDELKSLYLLHRDAKTGFRVLSLHLVKVARNEFEGMPAFPLLFSSGFDTPAPLPKTASLEDMDAHSVYLLGDFLLVRLRAAQRALDMYERAAQRGSIKACLKLAAWYHIGKEAQPAIPVSRDAKKALDYHIQAADLGHAEACLHVSYSLVPPTESPDADETKGVPSVTTTSPTPKDYVQAIRYCDKVRDICDAHKLGTSDLARMALWRAGNLLRDGANEASTTPANVTRAFEAFDTLATTCNDPLAMWTVAIYHIWGFGTPQNVEKGVALLRTARAADPALGMPPGLQGLNDDDDNDDVALDILIQVEAEARKSTESTDPGKILDVEGLIRVTRQIITQAGGSEHVQETIQAALDQVAAVKVHTIGAGAAAAAVAVAKPIEATTTTTTAARKKGRKSKRAKTLSPTVELAMGATVLAAVGLAVWMWVKTRRAHA
;
A
#
# COMPACT_ATOMS: atom_id res chain seq x y z
N MET A 1 -1.57 5.76 -29.25
CA MET A 1 -1.77 5.95 -27.79
C MET A 1 -3.26 5.99 -27.54
N THR A 2 -3.85 4.87 -27.10
CA THR A 2 -5.24 4.85 -26.64
C THR A 2 -5.33 5.78 -25.45
N ILE A 3 -6.07 6.89 -25.60
CA ILE A 3 -6.39 7.79 -24.50
C ILE A 3 -7.23 6.94 -23.54
N SER A 4 -6.60 6.37 -22.51
CA SER A 4 -7.31 5.75 -21.40
C SER A 4 -8.22 6.83 -20.84
N SER A 5 -9.53 6.65 -20.96
CA SER A 5 -10.50 7.53 -20.31
C SER A 5 -10.10 7.67 -18.83
N PRO A 6 -10.15 8.88 -18.25
CA PRO A 6 -9.78 9.04 -16.85
C PRO A 6 -10.69 8.17 -15.96
N PRO A 7 -10.20 7.75 -14.78
CA PRO A 7 -11.00 6.98 -13.87
C PRO A 7 -12.27 7.74 -13.49
N THR A 8 -13.34 6.99 -13.35
CA THR A 8 -14.68 7.49 -13.05
C THR A 8 -14.90 7.78 -11.56
N THR A 9 -13.93 7.42 -10.74
CA THR A 9 -13.93 7.52 -9.29
C THR A 9 -12.57 8.05 -8.83
N PHE A 10 -12.53 8.63 -7.63
CA PHE A 10 -11.30 8.90 -6.91
C PHE A 10 -10.60 7.62 -6.50
N PHE A 11 -9.34 7.74 -6.06
CA PHE A 11 -8.53 6.61 -5.63
C PHE A 11 -9.16 5.85 -4.45
N GLU A 12 -9.87 6.57 -3.57
CA GLU A 12 -10.65 6.04 -2.45
C GLU A 12 -11.95 5.33 -2.90
N GLY A 13 -12.26 5.34 -4.20
CA GLY A 13 -13.42 4.67 -4.78
C GLY A 13 -14.70 5.51 -4.82
N GLU A 14 -14.64 6.79 -4.47
CA GLU A 14 -15.80 7.68 -4.49
C GLU A 14 -16.05 8.26 -5.89
N PRO A 15 -17.30 8.36 -6.35
CA PRO A 15 -17.61 9.02 -7.61
C PRO A 15 -17.47 10.55 -7.54
N TYR A 16 -17.60 11.13 -6.35
CA TYR A 16 -17.41 12.56 -6.07
C TYR A 16 -16.94 12.76 -4.63
N HIS A 17 -16.20 13.85 -4.38
CA HIS A 17 -15.78 14.28 -3.05
C HIS A 17 -16.58 15.50 -2.60
N ILE A 18 -16.91 15.58 -1.30
CA ILE A 18 -17.62 16.70 -0.70
C ILE A 18 -16.75 17.34 0.37
N GLU A 19 -16.48 18.63 0.23
CA GLU A 19 -15.88 19.47 1.27
C GLU A 19 -16.92 20.46 1.79
N ASP A 20 -17.13 20.41 3.10
CA ASP A 20 -18.22 21.12 3.75
C ASP A 20 -17.69 22.18 4.72
N ALA A 21 -17.85 23.46 4.36
CA ALA A 21 -17.43 24.60 5.15
C ALA A 21 -18.63 25.31 5.80
N ALA A 22 -18.40 26.33 6.62
CA ALA A 22 -19.51 27.01 7.32
C ALA A 22 -20.49 27.69 6.35
N ASP A 23 -19.98 28.34 5.31
CA ASP A 23 -20.71 29.20 4.37
C ASP A 23 -20.78 28.62 2.95
N SER A 24 -20.08 27.52 2.69
CA SER A 24 -19.90 26.97 1.35
C SER A 24 -19.82 25.44 1.36
N LEU A 25 -20.12 24.85 0.21
CA LEU A 25 -20.00 23.43 -0.08
C LEU A 25 -19.23 23.28 -1.39
N THR A 26 -18.18 22.47 -1.40
CA THR A 26 -17.47 22.14 -2.64
C THR A 26 -17.71 20.68 -3.00
N VAL A 27 -18.17 20.42 -4.23
CA VAL A 27 -18.35 19.07 -4.78
C VAL A 27 -17.38 18.87 -5.93
N SER A 28 -16.52 17.87 -5.84
CA SER A 28 -15.47 17.62 -6.83
C SER A 28 -15.65 16.25 -7.48
N LEU A 29 -15.45 16.14 -8.79
CA LEU A 29 -15.48 14.87 -9.53
C LEU A 29 -14.54 14.89 -10.74
N TYR A 30 -14.06 13.71 -11.15
CA TYR A 30 -13.28 13.58 -12.38
C TYR A 30 -14.16 13.71 -13.63
N VAL A 31 -13.62 14.38 -14.63
CA VAL A 31 -14.24 14.55 -15.95
C VAL A 31 -13.20 14.31 -17.06
N PRO A 32 -13.61 13.88 -18.27
CA PRO A 32 -12.67 13.71 -19.37
C PRO A 32 -12.02 15.03 -19.80
N ASP A 33 -10.83 14.95 -20.39
CA ASP A 33 -10.14 16.12 -20.93
C ASP A 33 -10.97 16.85 -22.00
N SER A 34 -11.88 16.16 -22.68
CA SER A 34 -12.80 16.72 -23.66
C SER A 34 -14.03 17.43 -23.06
N PHE A 35 -14.26 17.33 -21.74
CA PHE A 35 -15.41 17.94 -21.08
C PHE A 35 -15.33 19.46 -21.13
N ASP A 36 -16.28 20.10 -21.80
CA ASP A 36 -16.33 21.56 -21.91
C ASP A 36 -17.78 22.05 -22.05
N PRO A 37 -18.44 22.39 -20.93
CA PRO A 37 -19.84 22.84 -20.96
C PRO A 37 -20.05 24.18 -21.68
N ASN A 38 -18.99 24.97 -21.91
CA ASN A 38 -19.10 26.25 -22.63
C ASN A 38 -19.01 26.06 -24.15
N ALA A 39 -18.23 25.08 -24.61
CA ALA A 39 -18.04 24.79 -26.03
C ALA A 39 -18.95 23.65 -26.54
N GLN A 40 -19.42 22.77 -25.67
CA GLN A 40 -20.19 21.58 -26.00
C GLN A 40 -21.51 21.55 -25.23
N PRO A 41 -22.65 21.87 -25.86
CA PRO A 41 -23.96 21.92 -25.18
C PRO A 41 -24.43 20.58 -24.57
N ALA A 42 -23.85 19.47 -25.01
CA ALA A 42 -24.14 18.15 -24.46
C ALA A 42 -23.37 17.85 -23.16
N ASP A 43 -22.31 18.62 -22.84
CA ASP A 43 -21.72 18.63 -21.52
C ASP A 43 -22.51 19.62 -20.66
N VAL A 44 -23.10 19.14 -19.56
CA VAL A 44 -24.01 19.94 -18.74
C VAL A 44 -23.41 20.16 -17.36
N VAL A 45 -23.40 21.42 -16.91
CA VAL A 45 -23.26 21.81 -15.51
C VAL A 45 -24.44 22.74 -15.19
N ASP A 46 -25.42 22.23 -14.45
CA ASP A 46 -26.63 22.94 -14.07
C ASP A 46 -26.66 23.04 -12.54
N ILE A 47 -26.56 24.28 -12.06
CA ILE A 47 -26.57 24.64 -10.64
C ILE A 47 -27.83 25.47 -10.42
N GLN A 48 -28.78 24.91 -9.67
CA GLN A 48 -30.01 25.57 -9.27
C GLN A 48 -30.03 25.73 -7.76
N LYS A 49 -30.90 26.63 -7.27
CA LYS A 49 -31.11 26.89 -5.85
C LYS A 49 -31.13 25.64 -4.95
N ASP A 50 -31.75 24.55 -5.37
CA ASP A 50 -31.92 23.32 -4.58
C ASP A 50 -31.56 22.04 -5.35
N ARG A 51 -30.93 22.16 -6.53
CA ARG A 51 -30.64 21.04 -7.41
C ARG A 51 -29.30 21.21 -8.11
N LEU A 52 -28.57 20.11 -8.27
CA LEU A 52 -27.38 20.03 -9.10
C LEU A 52 -27.54 18.98 -10.18
N ARG A 53 -26.95 19.24 -11.36
CA ARG A 53 -26.75 18.23 -12.40
C ARG A 53 -25.44 18.46 -13.14
N VAL A 54 -24.68 17.39 -13.29
CA VAL A 54 -23.49 17.28 -14.15
C VAL A 54 -23.67 16.08 -15.07
N HIS A 55 -23.63 16.33 -16.37
CA HIS A 55 -23.69 15.31 -17.40
C HIS A 55 -22.47 15.43 -18.30
N VAL A 56 -21.78 14.32 -18.54
CA VAL A 56 -20.67 14.24 -19.48
C VAL A 56 -21.18 13.61 -20.77
N ARG A 57 -20.93 14.28 -21.89
CA ARG A 57 -21.38 13.84 -23.21
C ARG A 57 -20.91 12.42 -23.52
N GLY A 58 -21.85 11.59 -23.96
CA GLY A 58 -21.60 10.22 -24.38
C GLY A 58 -21.74 9.19 -23.26
N GLU A 59 -21.97 9.63 -22.02
CA GLU A 59 -22.25 8.75 -20.91
C GLU A 59 -23.75 8.45 -20.81
N PRO A 60 -24.14 7.23 -20.41
CA PRO A 60 -25.55 6.84 -20.34
C PRO A 60 -26.30 7.48 -19.16
N THR A 61 -25.58 7.93 -18.13
CA THR A 61 -26.12 8.45 -16.88
C THR A 61 -25.44 9.76 -16.51
N ASP A 62 -26.11 10.62 -15.76
CA ASP A 62 -25.49 11.80 -15.18
C ASP A 62 -24.40 11.38 -14.16
N ARG A 63 -23.27 12.10 -14.14
CA ARG A 63 -22.19 11.90 -13.17
C ARG A 63 -22.58 12.37 -11.78
N LEU A 64 -23.41 13.42 -11.75
CA LEU A 64 -23.98 13.99 -10.55
C LEU A 64 -25.37 14.51 -10.89
N LYS A 65 -26.41 14.12 -10.17
CA LYS A 65 -27.76 14.64 -10.31
C LYS A 65 -28.54 14.41 -9.03
N GLY A 66 -29.03 15.48 -8.42
CA GLY A 66 -30.00 15.38 -7.35
C GLY A 66 -30.21 16.67 -6.57
N TRP A 67 -30.82 16.52 -5.41
CA TRP A 67 -31.30 17.63 -4.58
C TRP A 67 -30.30 18.02 -3.51
N LEU A 68 -30.38 19.29 -3.12
CA LEU A 68 -29.72 19.85 -1.96
C LEU A 68 -30.76 20.00 -0.84
N PHE A 69 -30.45 19.53 0.37
CA PHE A 69 -31.34 19.74 1.53
C PHE A 69 -31.41 21.19 2.01
N ALA A 70 -30.47 22.01 1.58
CA ALA A 70 -30.41 23.43 1.88
C ALA A 70 -30.26 24.22 0.58
N ALA A 71 -30.94 25.37 0.52
CA ALA A 71 -30.82 26.26 -0.62
C ALA A 71 -29.42 26.87 -0.70
N ILE A 72 -28.93 26.98 -1.93
CA ILE A 72 -27.70 27.70 -2.27
C ILE A 72 -28.02 29.01 -2.99
N ASP A 73 -27.10 29.96 -2.90
CA ASP A 73 -27.13 31.18 -3.68
C ASP A 73 -26.56 30.85 -5.07
N GLU A 74 -27.46 30.51 -6.00
CA GLU A 74 -27.10 30.10 -7.36
C GLU A 74 -26.29 31.16 -8.11
N LEU A 75 -26.51 32.45 -7.82
CA LEU A 75 -25.81 33.56 -8.47
C LEU A 75 -24.37 33.72 -7.99
N LYS A 76 -24.08 33.26 -6.76
CA LYS A 76 -22.72 33.25 -6.20
C LYS A 76 -22.02 31.90 -6.32
N SER A 77 -22.77 30.86 -6.68
CA SER A 77 -22.24 29.52 -6.87
C SER A 77 -21.63 29.42 -8.26
N LEU A 78 -20.46 28.79 -8.36
CA LEU A 78 -19.70 28.70 -9.59
C LEU A 78 -19.04 27.33 -9.71
N TYR A 79 -18.61 26.99 -10.92
CA TYR A 79 -17.79 25.81 -11.14
C TYR A 79 -16.40 26.19 -11.66
N LEU A 80 -15.42 25.35 -11.36
CA LEU A 80 -14.05 25.47 -11.82
C LEU A 80 -13.58 24.15 -12.40
N LEU A 81 -12.97 24.22 -13.58
CA LEU A 81 -12.23 23.11 -14.18
C LEU A 81 -10.75 23.32 -13.91
N HIS A 82 -10.11 22.34 -13.29
CA HIS A 82 -8.68 22.37 -12.99
C HIS A 82 -8.08 20.97 -13.17
N ARG A 83 -6.78 20.84 -12.94
CA ARG A 83 -6.11 19.54 -12.91
C ARG A 83 -5.67 19.22 -11.49
N ASP A 84 -5.90 17.97 -11.08
CA ASP A 84 -5.33 17.44 -9.86
C ASP A 84 -3.80 17.43 -10.00
N ALA A 85 -3.09 18.03 -9.04
CA ALA A 85 -1.64 18.22 -9.15
C ALA A 85 -0.85 16.90 -9.08
N LYS A 86 -1.41 15.85 -8.45
CA LYS A 86 -0.73 14.57 -8.27
C LYS A 86 -0.93 13.64 -9.46
N THR A 87 -2.18 13.55 -9.93
CA THR A 87 -2.62 12.60 -10.97
C THR A 87 -2.71 13.27 -12.35
N GLY A 88 -2.78 14.59 -12.41
CA GLY A 88 -2.98 15.35 -13.64
C GLY A 88 -4.36 15.15 -14.27
N PHE A 89 -5.28 14.42 -13.63
CA PHE A 89 -6.65 14.27 -14.14
C PHE A 89 -7.41 15.58 -14.06
N ARG A 90 -8.33 15.78 -15.01
CA ARG A 90 -9.19 16.95 -15.04
C ARG A 90 -10.30 16.77 -14.00
N VAL A 91 -10.45 17.77 -13.14
CA VAL A 91 -11.42 17.80 -12.04
C VAL A 91 -12.38 18.95 -12.27
N LEU A 92 -13.67 18.66 -12.14
CA LEU A 92 -14.73 19.65 -12.01
C LEU A 92 -15.01 19.85 -10.52
N SER A 93 -14.86 21.09 -10.04
CA SER A 93 -15.27 21.48 -8.70
C SER A 93 -16.42 22.47 -8.77
N LEU A 94 -17.52 22.14 -8.11
CA LEU A 94 -18.69 23.00 -7.92
C LEU A 94 -18.54 23.69 -6.57
N HIS A 95 -18.31 25.00 -6.57
CA HIS A 95 -18.25 25.83 -5.35
C HIS A 95 -19.62 26.46 -5.12
N LEU A 96 -20.33 25.96 -4.11
CA LEU A 96 -21.72 26.30 -3.84
C LEU A 96 -21.80 27.15 -2.59
N VAL A 97 -22.37 28.34 -2.70
CA VAL A 97 -22.52 29.28 -1.57
C VAL A 97 -23.83 29.00 -0.86
N LYS A 98 -23.78 28.75 0.45
CA LYS A 98 -24.98 28.46 1.24
C LYS A 98 -25.78 29.74 1.46
N VAL A 99 -27.10 29.66 1.33
CA VAL A 99 -27.97 30.76 1.79
C VAL A 99 -28.02 30.69 3.32
N ALA A 100 -27.50 31.72 3.99
CA ALA A 100 -27.65 31.84 5.45
C ALA A 100 -29.13 31.86 5.81
N ARG A 101 -29.59 30.89 6.61
CA ARG A 101 -30.90 31.01 7.27
C ARG A 101 -30.76 31.88 8.51
N ASN A 102 -31.75 32.74 8.74
CA ASN A 102 -31.88 33.49 9.99
C ASN A 102 -31.82 32.52 11.17
N GLU A 103 -31.06 32.88 12.21
CA GLU A 103 -30.72 32.11 13.42
C GLU A 103 -31.92 31.53 14.20
N PHE A 104 -33.16 31.82 13.78
CA PHE A 104 -34.43 31.48 14.44
C PHE A 104 -35.00 30.10 14.08
N GLU A 105 -34.52 29.42 13.04
CA GLU A 105 -34.96 28.05 12.69
C GLU A 105 -33.83 27.05 12.99
N GLY A 106 -33.84 26.49 14.20
CA GLY A 106 -32.84 25.56 14.73
C GLY A 106 -32.71 24.18 14.05
N MET A 107 -32.66 24.13 12.71
CA MET A 107 -32.33 22.93 11.93
C MET A 107 -30.88 23.06 11.39
N PRO A 108 -30.04 22.01 11.49
CA PRO A 108 -28.64 22.11 11.11
C PRO A 108 -28.46 22.37 9.61
N ALA A 109 -27.53 23.28 9.31
CA ALA A 109 -27.27 23.83 7.99
C ALA A 109 -26.26 23.02 7.18
N PHE A 110 -26.64 21.95 6.46
CA PHE A 110 -25.75 21.30 5.49
C PHE A 110 -26.50 20.65 4.30
N PRO A 111 -25.98 20.69 3.07
CA PRO A 111 -26.60 20.01 1.93
C PRO A 111 -26.11 18.56 1.90
N LEU A 112 -26.99 17.60 2.21
CA LEU A 112 -26.80 16.24 1.71
C LEU A 112 -27.00 16.29 0.18
N LEU A 113 -26.10 15.65 -0.55
CA LEU A 113 -26.14 15.59 -2.01
C LEU A 113 -26.48 14.17 -2.44
N PHE A 114 -27.47 14.04 -3.31
CA PHE A 114 -27.80 12.78 -3.98
C PHE A 114 -27.32 12.83 -5.43
N SER A 115 -26.59 11.83 -5.93
CA SER A 115 -25.86 11.94 -7.20
C SER A 115 -26.49 11.28 -8.41
N SER A 116 -27.56 10.51 -8.25
CA SER A 116 -28.42 10.16 -9.38
C SER A 116 -29.71 9.54 -8.87
N GLY A 117 -30.72 9.60 -9.73
CA GLY A 117 -32.00 8.90 -9.56
C GLY A 117 -32.96 9.47 -8.53
N PHE A 118 -32.58 10.41 -7.65
CA PHE A 118 -33.52 10.99 -6.68
C PHE A 118 -34.60 11.89 -7.29
N ASP A 119 -35.56 11.27 -7.96
CA ASP A 119 -36.78 11.90 -8.48
C ASP A 119 -37.85 11.98 -7.37
N THR A 120 -37.58 11.38 -6.20
CA THR A 120 -38.39 11.54 -5.00
C THR A 120 -38.50 13.03 -4.62
N PRO A 121 -39.72 13.61 -4.57
CA PRO A 121 -39.90 15.04 -4.35
C PRO A 121 -39.52 15.48 -2.93
N ALA A 122 -38.95 16.68 -2.80
CA ALA A 122 -38.71 17.31 -1.51
C ALA A 122 -39.99 17.99 -0.94
N PRO A 123 -40.20 18.02 0.38
CA PRO A 123 -39.37 17.40 1.42
C PRO A 123 -39.49 15.87 1.39
N LEU A 124 -38.39 15.18 1.67
CA LEU A 124 -38.31 13.72 1.61
C LEU A 124 -39.44 13.06 2.42
N PRO A 125 -40.37 12.31 1.79
CA PRO A 125 -41.42 11.63 2.52
C PRO A 125 -40.83 10.64 3.53
N LYS A 126 -41.46 10.51 4.71
CA LYS A 126 -41.07 9.48 5.70
C LYS A 126 -41.11 8.05 5.13
N THR A 127 -41.89 7.85 4.06
CA THR A 127 -42.12 6.57 3.38
C THR A 127 -41.35 6.45 2.06
N ALA A 128 -40.45 7.39 1.74
CA ALA A 128 -39.66 7.30 0.52
C ALA A 128 -38.84 6.01 0.49
N SER A 129 -38.89 5.29 -0.63
CA SER A 129 -38.17 4.01 -0.77
C SER A 129 -36.66 4.20 -0.88
N LEU A 130 -36.21 5.39 -1.35
CA LEU A 130 -34.81 5.72 -1.60
C LEU A 130 -34.11 4.70 -2.53
N GLU A 131 -34.90 3.97 -3.32
CA GLU A 131 -34.41 2.95 -4.24
C GLU A 131 -33.62 3.56 -5.40
N ASP A 132 -33.95 4.80 -5.71
CA ASP A 132 -33.42 5.59 -6.80
C ASP A 132 -32.09 6.29 -6.44
N MET A 133 -31.72 6.36 -5.16
CA MET A 133 -30.42 6.90 -4.71
C MET A 133 -29.23 5.99 -5.09
N ASP A 134 -28.15 6.60 -5.57
CA ASP A 134 -26.89 5.90 -5.78
C ASP A 134 -26.23 5.41 -4.47
N ALA A 135 -25.30 4.47 -4.60
CA ALA A 135 -24.66 3.80 -3.48
C ALA A 135 -23.89 4.76 -2.54
N HIS A 136 -23.23 5.78 -3.09
CA HIS A 136 -22.46 6.73 -2.29
C HIS A 136 -23.39 7.66 -1.50
N SER A 137 -24.47 8.11 -2.13
CA SER A 137 -25.53 8.88 -1.50
C SER A 137 -26.22 8.15 -0.34
N VAL A 138 -26.52 6.86 -0.49
CA VAL A 138 -27.08 6.04 0.59
C VAL A 138 -26.09 5.95 1.76
N TYR A 139 -24.78 5.84 1.47
CA TYR A 139 -23.75 5.88 2.50
C TYR A 139 -23.72 7.23 3.25
N LEU A 140 -23.77 8.36 2.54
CA LEU A 140 -23.80 9.70 3.15
C LEU A 140 -25.04 9.89 4.06
N LEU A 141 -26.19 9.35 3.65
CA LEU A 141 -27.39 9.32 4.49
C LEU A 141 -27.15 8.49 5.76
N GLY A 142 -26.51 7.32 5.65
CA GLY A 142 -26.11 6.51 6.80
C GLY A 142 -25.22 7.29 7.78
N ASP A 143 -24.23 8.02 7.26
CA ASP A 143 -23.32 8.82 8.10
C ASP A 143 -24.04 10.00 8.77
N PHE A 144 -24.95 10.67 8.06
CA PHE A 144 -25.83 11.68 8.66
C PHE A 144 -26.69 11.11 9.80
N LEU A 145 -27.35 9.96 9.59
CA LEU A 145 -28.17 9.31 10.60
C LEU A 145 -27.35 8.93 11.84
N LEU A 146 -26.11 8.49 11.64
CA LEU A 146 -25.19 8.15 12.71
C LEU A 146 -24.74 9.39 13.50
N VAL A 147 -24.23 10.40 12.81
CA VAL A 147 -23.57 11.56 13.43
C VAL A 147 -24.59 12.54 14.02
N ARG A 148 -25.66 12.85 13.28
CA ARG A 148 -26.61 13.91 13.66
C ARG A 148 -27.77 13.37 14.49
N LEU A 149 -28.32 12.23 14.09
CA LEU A 149 -29.50 11.65 14.78
C LEU A 149 -29.12 10.60 15.82
N ARG A 150 -27.83 10.23 15.93
CA ARG A 150 -27.35 9.17 16.82
C ARG A 150 -28.12 7.85 16.64
N ALA A 151 -28.60 7.60 15.43
CA ALA A 151 -29.47 6.48 15.09
C ALA A 151 -28.66 5.32 14.49
N ALA A 152 -27.77 4.72 15.30
CA ALA A 152 -26.81 3.71 14.83
C ALA A 152 -27.46 2.53 14.10
N GLN A 153 -28.62 2.05 14.56
CA GLN A 153 -29.33 0.95 13.89
C GLN A 153 -29.85 1.32 12.50
N ARG A 154 -30.30 2.57 12.32
CA ARG A 154 -30.75 3.06 11.01
C ARG A 154 -29.57 3.32 10.09
N ALA A 155 -28.45 3.79 10.65
CA ALA A 155 -27.21 3.92 9.91
C ALA A 155 -26.69 2.57 9.42
N LEU A 156 -26.79 1.51 10.23
CA LEU A 156 -26.44 0.14 9.83
C LEU A 156 -27.22 -0.29 8.58
N ASP A 157 -28.55 -0.15 8.61
CA ASP A 157 -29.42 -0.51 7.46
C ASP A 157 -29.04 0.28 6.20
N MET A 158 -28.76 1.58 6.33
CA MET A 158 -28.29 2.37 5.18
C MET A 158 -26.91 1.90 4.68
N TYR A 159 -25.97 1.59 5.57
CA TYR A 159 -24.67 1.08 5.16
C TYR A 159 -24.78 -0.28 4.46
N GLU A 160 -25.58 -1.21 4.97
CA GLU A 160 -25.79 -2.52 4.34
C GLU A 160 -26.39 -2.36 2.93
N ARG A 161 -27.40 -1.49 2.78
CA ARG A 161 -27.97 -1.17 1.46
C ARG A 161 -26.96 -0.50 0.52
N ALA A 162 -26.17 0.45 1.02
CA ALA A 162 -25.13 1.12 0.25
C ALA A 162 -24.07 0.12 -0.22
N ALA A 163 -23.63 -0.79 0.65
CA ALA A 163 -22.68 -1.84 0.32
C ALA A 163 -23.26 -2.78 -0.75
N GLN A 164 -24.50 -3.24 -0.60
CA GLN A 164 -25.20 -4.06 -1.62
C GLN A 164 -25.27 -3.37 -2.99
N ARG A 165 -25.32 -2.03 -3.03
CA ARG A 165 -25.31 -1.22 -4.25
C ARG A 165 -23.90 -0.88 -4.77
N GLY A 166 -22.84 -1.36 -4.14
CA GLY A 166 -21.46 -1.16 -4.59
C GLY A 166 -20.73 0.04 -3.97
N SER A 167 -21.18 0.55 -2.81
CA SER A 167 -20.45 1.61 -2.11
C SER A 167 -19.23 1.07 -1.39
N ILE A 168 -18.04 1.43 -1.88
CA ILE A 168 -16.75 1.07 -1.26
C ILE A 168 -16.67 1.59 0.19
N LYS A 169 -17.02 2.86 0.42
CA LYS A 169 -17.00 3.44 1.78
C LYS A 169 -17.95 2.71 2.74
N ALA A 170 -19.13 2.28 2.27
CA ALA A 170 -20.02 1.50 3.11
C ALA A 170 -19.44 0.12 3.45
N CYS A 171 -18.83 -0.57 2.47
CA CYS A 171 -18.14 -1.84 2.70
C CYS A 171 -17.04 -1.67 3.76
N LEU A 172 -16.17 -0.65 3.64
CA LEU A 172 -15.11 -0.38 4.60
C LEU A 172 -15.65 -0.02 6.00
N LYS A 173 -16.72 0.78 6.06
CA LYS A 173 -17.38 1.15 7.33
C LYS A 173 -17.95 -0.08 8.04
N LEU A 174 -18.63 -0.96 7.31
CA LEU A 174 -19.17 -2.21 7.83
C LEU A 174 -18.05 -3.17 8.25
N ALA A 175 -16.99 -3.29 7.45
CA ALA A 175 -15.83 -4.09 7.80
C ALA A 175 -15.23 -3.64 9.15
N ALA A 176 -15.06 -2.33 9.35
CA ALA A 176 -14.59 -1.76 10.62
C ALA A 176 -15.57 -2.02 11.77
N TRP A 177 -16.88 -1.88 11.53
CA TRP A 177 -17.90 -2.13 12.56
C TRP A 177 -17.91 -3.59 13.02
N TYR A 178 -17.83 -4.54 12.10
CA TYR A 178 -17.75 -5.96 12.44
C TYR A 178 -16.38 -6.35 13.02
N HIS A 179 -15.31 -5.64 12.67
CA HIS A 179 -14.00 -5.87 13.28
C HIS A 179 -13.94 -5.43 14.76
N ILE A 180 -14.52 -4.26 15.07
CA ILE A 180 -14.50 -3.68 16.43
C ILE A 180 -15.59 -4.32 17.29
N GLY A 181 -16.83 -4.34 16.81
CA GLY A 181 -18.00 -4.81 17.55
C GLY A 181 -18.44 -3.91 18.70
N LYS A 182 -19.68 -4.10 19.14
CA LYS A 182 -20.30 -3.38 20.25
C LYS A 182 -19.58 -3.62 21.59
N GLU A 183 -18.86 -4.74 21.68
CA GLU A 183 -18.11 -5.15 22.86
C GLU A 183 -16.94 -4.18 23.15
N ALA A 184 -16.28 -3.67 22.10
CA ALA A 184 -15.22 -2.68 22.24
C ALA A 184 -15.74 -1.24 22.15
N GLN A 185 -16.80 -1.00 21.37
CA GLN A 185 -17.40 0.32 21.21
C GLN A 185 -18.94 0.25 21.23
N PRO A 186 -19.59 0.60 22.37
CA PRO A 186 -21.05 0.48 22.53
C PRO A 186 -21.91 1.27 21.54
N ALA A 187 -21.34 2.26 20.85
CA ALA A 187 -22.01 3.02 19.81
C ALA A 187 -22.20 2.23 18.50
N ILE A 188 -21.49 1.10 18.33
CA ILE A 188 -21.60 0.21 17.18
C ILE A 188 -22.74 -0.79 17.45
N PRO A 189 -23.72 -0.96 16.54
CA PRO A 189 -24.91 -1.78 16.79
C PRO A 189 -24.73 -3.28 16.51
N VAL A 190 -23.52 -3.72 16.15
CA VAL A 190 -23.23 -5.12 15.76
C VAL A 190 -22.20 -5.74 16.69
N SER A 191 -22.28 -7.04 16.92
CA SER A 191 -21.22 -7.78 17.63
C SER A 191 -20.02 -8.01 16.72
N ARG A 192 -18.84 -8.15 17.33
CA ARG A 192 -17.61 -8.47 16.60
C ARG A 192 -17.75 -9.77 15.81
N ASP A 193 -17.44 -9.72 14.52
CA ASP A 193 -17.43 -10.85 13.58
C ASP A 193 -16.31 -10.65 12.55
N ALA A 194 -15.18 -11.34 12.76
CA ALA A 194 -14.02 -11.21 11.89
C ALA A 194 -14.26 -11.76 10.47
N LYS A 195 -15.14 -12.76 10.31
CA LYS A 195 -15.45 -13.33 9.00
C LYS A 195 -16.28 -12.34 8.19
N LYS A 196 -17.33 -11.78 8.80
CA LYS A 196 -18.17 -10.77 8.14
C LYS A 196 -17.38 -9.50 7.84
N ALA A 197 -16.43 -9.12 8.70
CA ALA A 197 -15.50 -8.02 8.40
C ALA A 197 -14.65 -8.29 7.15
N LEU A 198 -14.09 -9.51 7.03
CA LEU A 198 -13.33 -9.92 5.86
C LEU A 198 -14.20 -9.97 4.60
N ASP A 199 -15.43 -10.47 4.68
CA ASP A 199 -16.37 -10.51 3.54
C ASP A 199 -16.61 -9.10 2.95
N TYR A 200 -16.77 -8.09 3.82
CA TYR A 200 -16.87 -6.69 3.38
C TYR A 200 -15.55 -6.12 2.83
N HIS A 201 -14.40 -6.53 3.36
CA HIS A 201 -13.11 -6.18 2.75
C HIS A 201 -12.95 -6.79 1.35
N ILE A 202 -13.36 -8.04 1.16
CA ILE A 202 -13.39 -8.70 -0.16
C ILE A 202 -14.31 -7.93 -1.09
N GLN A 203 -15.51 -7.56 -0.65
CA GLN A 203 -16.43 -6.76 -1.47
C GLN A 203 -15.83 -5.39 -1.86
N ALA A 204 -15.20 -4.67 -0.93
CA ALA A 204 -14.52 -3.41 -1.23
C ALA A 204 -13.34 -3.62 -2.21
N ALA A 205 -12.56 -4.69 -2.03
CA ALA A 205 -11.47 -5.05 -2.92
C ALA A 205 -11.98 -5.38 -4.32
N ASP A 206 -13.08 -6.12 -4.44
CA ASP A 206 -13.71 -6.50 -5.68
C ASP A 206 -14.25 -5.28 -6.45
N LEU A 207 -14.75 -4.28 -5.73
CA LEU A 207 -15.15 -2.96 -6.26
C LEU A 207 -13.98 -2.05 -6.67
N GLY A 208 -12.73 -2.42 -6.39
CA GLY A 208 -11.55 -1.67 -6.83
C GLY A 208 -10.92 -0.78 -5.75
N HIS A 209 -11.15 -1.06 -4.47
CA HIS A 209 -10.43 -0.36 -3.39
C HIS A 209 -9.05 -0.99 -3.15
N ALA A 210 -7.99 -0.22 -3.39
CA ALA A 210 -6.62 -0.71 -3.37
C ALA A 210 -6.18 -1.19 -1.97
N GLU A 211 -6.43 -0.43 -0.90
CA GLU A 211 -6.03 -0.87 0.45
C GLU A 211 -6.81 -2.11 0.90
N ALA A 212 -8.06 -2.27 0.43
CA ALA A 212 -8.85 -3.45 0.74
C ALA A 212 -8.26 -4.68 0.05
N CYS A 213 -7.82 -4.56 -1.21
CA CYS A 213 -7.11 -5.63 -1.91
C CYS A 213 -5.85 -6.06 -1.13
N LEU A 214 -5.06 -5.09 -0.65
CA LEU A 214 -3.87 -5.40 0.14
C LEU A 214 -4.24 -6.12 1.45
N HIS A 215 -5.25 -5.63 2.17
CA HIS A 215 -5.73 -6.27 3.39
C HIS A 215 -6.20 -7.71 3.15
N VAL A 216 -6.94 -7.96 2.07
CA VAL A 216 -7.39 -9.32 1.71
C VAL A 216 -6.20 -10.22 1.37
N SER A 217 -5.18 -9.72 0.66
CA SER A 217 -3.94 -10.46 0.40
C SER A 217 -3.22 -10.89 1.69
N TYR A 218 -3.17 -10.02 2.70
CA TYR A 218 -2.63 -10.36 4.02
C TYR A 218 -3.48 -11.39 4.76
N SER A 219 -4.81 -11.27 4.68
CA SER A 219 -5.73 -12.21 5.32
C SER A 219 -5.67 -13.62 4.71
N LEU A 220 -5.44 -13.75 3.39
CA LEU A 220 -5.37 -15.03 2.70
C LEU A 220 -4.09 -15.81 3.02
N VAL A 221 -2.98 -15.10 3.23
CA VAL A 221 -1.69 -15.69 3.57
C VAL A 221 -1.01 -14.84 4.64
N PRO A 222 -1.31 -15.00 5.93
CA PRO A 222 -0.65 -14.21 6.97
C PRO A 222 0.88 -14.31 6.83
N PRO A 223 1.62 -13.20 7.03
CA PRO A 223 3.07 -13.27 7.04
C PRO A 223 3.48 -14.30 8.10
N THR A 224 4.39 -15.21 7.76
CA THR A 224 4.99 -16.09 8.77
C THR A 224 5.66 -15.18 9.79
N GLU A 225 5.30 -15.33 11.07
CA GLU A 225 5.73 -14.47 12.17
C GLU A 225 7.18 -13.99 12.00
N SER A 226 7.34 -12.67 11.81
CA SER A 226 8.58 -11.96 12.10
C SER A 226 8.49 -11.48 13.55
N PRO A 227 9.55 -11.61 14.38
CA PRO A 227 9.55 -11.08 15.74
C PRO A 227 9.36 -9.56 15.81
N ASP A 228 9.58 -8.85 14.70
CA ASP A 228 9.41 -7.41 14.61
C ASP A 228 7.97 -7.02 14.29
N ALA A 229 7.13 -7.13 15.33
CA ALA A 229 5.78 -6.55 15.39
C ALA A 229 5.77 -5.01 15.38
N ASP A 230 6.69 -4.37 14.63
CA ASP A 230 6.74 -2.92 14.44
C ASP A 230 6.36 -2.49 13.01
N GLU A 231 6.69 -3.28 11.97
CA GLU A 231 6.29 -2.96 10.59
C GLU A 231 4.80 -3.24 10.30
N THR A 232 4.15 -4.05 11.14
CA THR A 232 2.71 -4.33 11.07
C THR A 232 1.86 -3.40 11.94
N LYS A 233 2.41 -2.35 12.57
CA LYS A 233 1.64 -1.47 13.47
C LYS A 233 0.57 -0.60 12.78
N GLY A 234 0.50 -0.60 11.45
CA GLY A 234 -0.51 0.14 10.67
C GLY A 234 -1.56 -0.74 9.97
N VAL A 235 -1.30 -2.03 9.78
CA VAL A 235 -2.31 -2.98 9.27
C VAL A 235 -2.90 -3.66 10.49
N PRO A 236 -4.20 -3.48 10.82
CA PRO A 236 -4.78 -4.15 11.96
C PRO A 236 -4.49 -5.65 11.83
N SER A 237 -3.76 -6.19 12.80
CA SER A 237 -3.53 -7.63 12.92
C SER A 237 -4.90 -8.27 13.01
N VAL A 238 -5.37 -8.79 11.87
CA VAL A 238 -6.44 -9.76 11.86
C VAL A 238 -5.82 -11.00 12.49
N THR A 239 -5.86 -11.05 13.82
CA THR A 239 -5.57 -12.23 14.61
C THR A 239 -6.74 -13.21 14.38
N THR A 240 -6.89 -13.66 13.15
CA THR A 240 -7.72 -14.80 12.81
C THR A 240 -6.77 -15.95 12.64
N THR A 241 -6.77 -16.83 13.62
CA THR A 241 -6.74 -18.27 13.39
C THR A 241 -7.90 -18.61 12.44
N SER A 242 -7.78 -18.24 11.16
CA SER A 242 -8.72 -18.64 10.12
C SER A 242 -8.34 -20.07 9.71
N PRO A 243 -9.27 -21.04 9.74
CA PRO A 243 -9.01 -22.42 9.32
C PRO A 243 -8.94 -22.56 7.80
N THR A 244 -8.79 -21.45 7.06
CA THR A 244 -8.73 -21.46 5.60
C THR A 244 -7.35 -21.90 5.13
N PRO A 245 -7.25 -22.83 4.17
CA PRO A 245 -5.98 -23.13 3.50
C PRO A 245 -5.38 -21.84 2.94
N LYS A 246 -4.06 -21.66 3.11
CA LYS A 246 -3.35 -20.51 2.54
C LYS A 246 -3.54 -20.48 1.02
N ASP A 247 -4.09 -19.39 0.50
CA ASP A 247 -4.33 -19.20 -0.93
C ASP A 247 -3.41 -18.12 -1.51
N TYR A 248 -2.20 -18.54 -1.89
CA TYR A 248 -1.19 -17.67 -2.46
C TYR A 248 -1.59 -17.13 -3.83
N VAL A 249 -2.30 -17.92 -4.63
CA VAL A 249 -2.73 -17.51 -5.98
C VAL A 249 -3.68 -16.33 -5.87
N GLN A 250 -4.68 -16.43 -5.00
CA GLN A 250 -5.62 -15.36 -4.80
C GLN A 250 -4.97 -14.15 -4.11
N ALA A 251 -4.05 -14.36 -3.17
CA ALA A 251 -3.32 -13.27 -2.52
C ALA A 251 -2.45 -12.46 -3.51
N ILE A 252 -1.78 -13.12 -4.45
CA ILE A 252 -1.00 -12.46 -5.52
C ILE A 252 -1.94 -11.70 -6.46
N ARG A 253 -3.09 -12.27 -6.84
CA ARG A 253 -4.08 -11.59 -7.69
C ARG A 253 -4.56 -10.28 -7.06
N TYR A 254 -4.79 -10.25 -5.75
CA TYR A 254 -5.12 -9.01 -5.07
C TYR A 254 -3.97 -8.01 -5.06
N CYS A 255 -2.70 -8.44 -4.94
CA CYS A 255 -1.55 -7.55 -5.10
C CYS A 255 -1.45 -6.96 -6.51
N ASP A 256 -1.65 -7.78 -7.55
CA ASP A 256 -1.68 -7.32 -8.95
C ASP A 256 -2.81 -6.29 -9.13
N LYS A 257 -3.99 -6.53 -8.53
CA LYS A 257 -5.12 -5.59 -8.55
C LYS A 257 -4.79 -4.25 -7.90
N VAL A 258 -4.04 -4.23 -6.80
CA VAL A 258 -3.56 -2.97 -6.18
C VAL A 258 -2.73 -2.17 -7.19
N ARG A 259 -1.78 -2.84 -7.86
CA ARG A 259 -0.94 -2.19 -8.87
C ARG A 259 -1.78 -1.62 -10.00
N ASP A 260 -2.72 -2.39 -10.54
CA ASP A 260 -3.59 -1.95 -11.63
C ASP A 260 -4.43 -0.72 -11.24
N ILE A 261 -4.94 -0.69 -10.00
CA ILE A 261 -5.67 0.48 -9.47
C ILE A 261 -4.73 1.69 -9.33
N CYS A 262 -3.54 1.50 -8.77
CA CYS A 262 -2.54 2.55 -8.64
C CYS A 262 -2.13 3.10 -10.02
N ASP A 263 -1.87 2.26 -11.01
CA ASP A 263 -1.50 2.66 -12.36
C ASP A 263 -2.63 3.41 -13.06
N ALA A 264 -3.88 2.93 -12.92
CA ALA A 264 -5.06 3.61 -13.44
C ALA A 264 -5.23 5.02 -12.85
N HIS A 265 -4.75 5.25 -11.61
CA HIS A 265 -4.76 6.55 -10.95
C HIS A 265 -3.45 7.33 -11.08
N LYS A 266 -2.47 6.83 -11.85
CA LYS A 266 -1.11 7.40 -11.98
C LYS A 266 -0.37 7.53 -10.64
N LEU A 267 -0.57 6.54 -9.78
CA LEU A 267 0.02 6.39 -8.44
C LEU A 267 0.91 5.13 -8.35
N GLY A 268 1.47 4.66 -9.47
CA GLY A 268 2.29 3.43 -9.55
C GLY A 268 3.55 3.44 -8.68
N THR A 269 4.03 4.60 -8.24
CA THR A 269 5.17 4.74 -7.30
C THR A 269 4.74 5.09 -5.88
N SER A 270 3.44 5.04 -5.58
CA SER A 270 2.92 5.29 -4.23
C SER A 270 3.40 4.24 -3.24
N ASP A 271 3.39 4.57 -1.95
CA ASP A 271 3.71 3.61 -0.89
C ASP A 271 2.81 2.36 -0.96
N LEU A 272 1.55 2.51 -1.37
CA LEU A 272 0.65 1.37 -1.52
C LEU A 272 1.07 0.45 -2.68
N ALA A 273 1.45 1.01 -3.83
CA ALA A 273 1.98 0.23 -4.94
C ALA A 273 3.28 -0.49 -4.55
N ARG A 274 4.15 0.19 -3.79
CA ARG A 274 5.38 -0.39 -3.24
C ARG A 274 5.09 -1.57 -2.31
N MET A 275 4.17 -1.40 -1.37
CA MET A 275 3.74 -2.45 -0.46
C MET A 275 3.17 -3.65 -1.21
N ALA A 276 2.36 -3.43 -2.25
CA ALA A 276 1.80 -4.49 -3.07
C ALA A 276 2.87 -5.26 -3.86
N LEU A 277 3.84 -4.57 -4.47
CA LEU A 277 4.96 -5.20 -5.16
C LEU A 277 5.83 -6.02 -4.18
N TRP A 278 6.17 -5.45 -3.03
CA TRP A 278 6.97 -6.13 -2.00
C TRP A 278 6.25 -7.39 -1.52
N ARG A 279 4.95 -7.26 -1.29
CA ARG A 279 4.09 -8.35 -0.87
C ARG A 279 4.00 -9.44 -1.94
N ALA A 280 3.78 -9.08 -3.20
CA ALA A 280 3.73 -10.02 -4.32
C ALA A 280 5.06 -10.78 -4.47
N GLY A 281 6.19 -10.08 -4.41
CA GLY A 281 7.52 -10.69 -4.48
C GLY A 281 7.74 -11.72 -3.37
N ASN A 282 7.38 -11.39 -2.12
CA ASN A 282 7.46 -12.34 -1.01
C ASN A 282 6.52 -13.53 -1.17
N LEU A 283 5.27 -13.32 -1.61
CA LEU A 283 4.32 -14.42 -1.83
C LEU A 283 4.78 -15.38 -2.93
N LEU A 284 5.34 -14.84 -4.02
CA LEU A 284 5.89 -15.60 -5.13
C LEU A 284 7.13 -16.40 -4.72
N ARG A 285 7.96 -15.82 -3.83
CA ARG A 285 9.11 -16.51 -3.21
C ARG A 285 8.67 -17.60 -2.23
N ASP A 286 7.71 -17.32 -1.36
CA ASP A 286 7.42 -18.12 -0.17
C ASP A 286 6.47 -19.29 -0.40
N GLY A 287 5.60 -19.28 -1.42
CA GLY A 287 4.63 -20.37 -1.51
C GLY A 287 3.60 -20.37 -2.62
N ALA A 288 3.95 -20.14 -3.89
CA ALA A 288 3.05 -20.63 -4.94
C ALA A 288 2.88 -22.18 -4.79
N ASN A 289 1.72 -22.58 -4.27
CA ASN A 289 1.41 -23.86 -3.64
C ASN A 289 1.97 -25.12 -4.32
N GLU A 290 2.41 -26.08 -3.49
CA GLU A 290 2.86 -27.45 -3.81
C GLU A 290 4.25 -27.56 -4.47
N ALA A 291 5.23 -28.01 -3.68
CA ALA A 291 6.47 -28.66 -4.11
C ALA A 291 7.47 -27.90 -5.03
N SER A 292 7.22 -26.69 -5.54
CA SER A 292 8.32 -25.86 -6.09
C SER A 292 7.96 -24.39 -6.23
N THR A 293 8.88 -23.52 -5.79
CA THR A 293 9.15 -22.25 -6.44
C THR A 293 9.39 -22.53 -7.93
N THR A 294 8.33 -22.50 -8.76
CA THR A 294 8.52 -22.68 -10.20
C THR A 294 9.47 -21.59 -10.72
N PRO A 295 10.31 -21.88 -11.73
CA PRO A 295 11.20 -20.85 -12.30
C PRO A 295 10.45 -19.57 -12.68
N ALA A 296 9.21 -19.70 -13.19
CA ALA A 296 8.36 -18.57 -13.52
C ALA A 296 7.99 -17.71 -12.31
N ASN A 297 7.72 -18.31 -11.14
CA ASN A 297 7.40 -17.54 -9.93
C ASN A 297 8.63 -16.83 -9.37
N VAL A 298 9.81 -17.46 -9.43
CA VAL A 298 11.07 -16.82 -9.03
C VAL A 298 11.41 -15.64 -9.95
N THR A 299 11.20 -15.79 -11.26
CA THR A 299 11.36 -14.68 -12.22
C THR A 299 10.36 -13.56 -11.95
N ARG A 300 9.08 -13.86 -11.70
CA ARG A 300 8.11 -12.82 -11.33
C ARG A 300 8.44 -12.15 -10.00
N ALA A 301 8.99 -12.88 -9.02
CA ALA A 301 9.45 -12.30 -7.77
C ALA A 301 10.62 -11.34 -8.00
N PHE A 302 11.59 -11.75 -8.83
CA PHE A 302 12.69 -10.90 -9.28
C PHE A 302 12.16 -9.61 -9.91
N GLU A 303 11.26 -9.70 -10.89
CA GLU A 303 10.68 -8.54 -11.57
C GLU A 303 10.00 -7.57 -10.61
N ALA A 304 9.28 -8.09 -9.60
CA ALA A 304 8.63 -7.27 -8.58
C ALA A 304 9.67 -6.50 -7.73
N PHE A 305 10.73 -7.18 -7.26
CA PHE A 305 11.78 -6.53 -6.48
C PHE A 305 12.66 -5.61 -7.33
N ASP A 306 12.95 -5.95 -8.59
CA ASP A 306 13.71 -5.12 -9.52
C ASP A 306 12.95 -3.83 -9.85
N THR A 307 11.63 -3.91 -10.01
CA THR A 307 10.77 -2.72 -10.15
C THR A 307 10.90 -1.80 -8.93
N LEU A 308 10.87 -2.36 -7.71
CA LEU A 308 11.06 -1.58 -6.48
C LEU A 308 12.45 -0.95 -6.38
N ALA A 309 13.49 -1.71 -6.72
CA ALA A 309 14.87 -1.24 -6.68
C ALA A 309 15.12 -0.11 -7.69
N THR A 310 14.63 -0.26 -8.92
CA THR A 310 14.91 0.67 -10.03
C THR A 310 13.97 1.87 -10.06
N THR A 311 12.68 1.68 -9.82
CA THR A 311 11.67 2.74 -9.95
C THR A 311 11.43 3.46 -8.64
N CYS A 312 11.46 2.74 -7.51
CA CYS A 312 11.18 3.31 -6.19
C CYS A 312 12.46 3.62 -5.39
N ASN A 313 13.64 3.25 -5.91
CA ASN A 313 14.94 3.43 -5.26
C ASN A 313 14.94 2.88 -3.82
N ASP A 314 14.34 1.70 -3.63
CA ASP A 314 14.16 1.09 -2.32
C ASP A 314 15.41 0.29 -1.90
N PRO A 315 16.12 0.68 -0.80
CA PRO A 315 17.38 0.04 -0.43
C PRO A 315 17.24 -1.45 -0.11
N LEU A 316 16.14 -1.84 0.55
CA LEU A 316 15.89 -3.23 0.89
C LEU A 316 15.57 -4.07 -0.36
N ALA A 317 14.86 -3.50 -1.34
CA ALA A 317 14.68 -4.13 -2.64
C ALA A 317 16.00 -4.25 -3.41
N MET A 318 16.86 -3.22 -3.42
CA MET A 318 18.20 -3.30 -4.03
C MET A 318 19.04 -4.42 -3.41
N TRP A 319 19.02 -4.52 -2.07
CA TRP A 319 19.67 -5.59 -1.33
C TRP A 319 19.11 -6.97 -1.71
N THR A 320 17.79 -7.08 -1.88
CA THR A 320 17.14 -8.32 -2.30
C THR A 320 17.52 -8.68 -3.74
N VAL A 321 17.46 -7.73 -4.67
CA VAL A 321 17.83 -7.92 -6.09
C VAL A 321 19.32 -8.25 -6.24
N ALA A 322 20.18 -7.72 -5.37
CA ALA A 322 21.59 -8.10 -5.30
C ALA A 322 21.76 -9.60 -5.06
N ILE A 323 21.00 -10.18 -4.12
CA ILE A 323 20.98 -11.63 -3.87
C ILE A 323 20.48 -12.38 -5.12
N TYR A 324 19.43 -11.89 -5.76
CA TYR A 324 18.93 -12.56 -6.97
C TYR A 324 19.99 -12.59 -8.09
N HIS A 325 20.77 -11.53 -8.25
CA HIS A 325 21.88 -11.49 -9.21
C HIS A 325 23.07 -12.37 -8.81
N ILE A 326 23.52 -12.34 -7.56
CA ILE A 326 24.69 -13.13 -7.11
C ILE A 326 24.43 -14.64 -7.25
N TRP A 327 23.20 -15.08 -6.97
CA TRP A 327 22.84 -16.50 -7.05
C TRP A 327 22.11 -16.91 -8.33
N GLY A 328 21.77 -15.97 -9.21
CA GLY A 328 21.05 -16.25 -10.46
C GLY A 328 19.61 -16.73 -10.25
N PHE A 329 18.91 -16.19 -9.24
CA PHE A 329 17.54 -16.56 -8.96
C PHE A 329 16.59 -15.83 -9.93
N GLY A 330 15.94 -16.59 -10.83
CA GLY A 330 14.96 -16.02 -11.78
C GLY A 330 15.56 -15.03 -12.79
N THR A 331 16.88 -14.85 -12.79
CA THR A 331 17.66 -13.91 -13.60
C THR A 331 19.03 -14.55 -13.90
N PRO A 332 19.73 -14.19 -14.99
CA PRO A 332 21.11 -14.62 -15.19
C PRO A 332 22.00 -14.22 -14.01
N GLN A 333 22.86 -15.13 -13.58
CA GLN A 333 23.81 -14.87 -12.50
C GLN A 333 24.79 -13.77 -12.93
N ASN A 334 24.94 -12.76 -12.09
CA ASN A 334 25.86 -11.65 -12.28
C ASN A 334 26.34 -11.15 -10.91
N VAL A 335 27.48 -11.68 -10.46
CA VAL A 335 28.04 -11.35 -9.14
C VAL A 335 28.47 -9.88 -9.07
N GLU A 336 29.09 -9.35 -10.12
CA GLU A 336 29.51 -7.94 -10.18
C GLU A 336 28.34 -6.98 -10.00
N LYS A 337 27.26 -7.16 -10.78
CA LYS A 337 26.05 -6.34 -10.66
C LYS A 337 25.41 -6.48 -9.28
N GLY A 338 25.38 -7.71 -8.75
CA GLY A 338 24.84 -7.96 -7.41
C GLY A 338 25.64 -7.26 -6.32
N VAL A 339 26.98 -7.31 -6.36
CA VAL A 339 27.86 -6.59 -5.43
C VAL A 339 27.67 -5.08 -5.54
N ALA A 340 27.58 -4.54 -6.76
CA ALA A 340 27.35 -3.10 -6.97
C ALA A 340 26.00 -2.63 -6.38
N LEU A 341 24.94 -3.43 -6.56
CA LEU A 341 23.63 -3.15 -5.96
C LEU A 341 23.68 -3.25 -4.44
N LEU A 342 24.40 -4.23 -3.89
CA LEU A 342 24.56 -4.41 -2.45
C LEU A 342 25.28 -3.21 -1.83
N ARG A 343 26.35 -2.71 -2.45
CA ARG A 343 27.05 -1.48 -2.04
C ARG A 343 26.10 -0.28 -2.05
N THR A 344 25.33 -0.13 -3.12
CA THR A 344 24.35 0.97 -3.26
C THR A 344 23.27 0.89 -2.17
N ALA A 345 22.75 -0.32 -1.90
CA ALA A 345 21.76 -0.56 -0.86
C ALA A 345 22.29 -0.19 0.54
N ARG A 346 23.49 -0.69 0.89
CA ARG A 346 24.14 -0.42 2.19
C ARG A 346 24.54 1.05 2.36
N ALA A 347 24.92 1.72 1.28
CA ALA A 347 25.19 3.16 1.32
C ALA A 347 23.91 3.98 1.54
N ALA A 348 22.78 3.54 0.97
CA ALA A 348 21.49 4.19 1.15
C ALA A 348 20.83 3.90 2.51
N ASP A 349 21.06 2.69 3.05
CA ASP A 349 20.61 2.28 4.38
C ASP A 349 21.72 1.48 5.10
N PRO A 350 22.53 2.15 5.94
CA PRO A 350 23.61 1.51 6.69
C PRO A 350 23.15 0.45 7.70
N ALA A 351 21.85 0.37 8.02
CA ALA A 351 21.32 -0.69 8.88
C ALA A 351 21.24 -2.04 8.15
N LEU A 352 21.31 -2.04 6.81
CA LEU A 352 21.37 -3.25 6.01
C LEU A 352 22.74 -3.91 6.16
N GLY A 353 22.76 -5.06 6.85
CA GLY A 353 23.94 -5.90 6.94
C GLY A 353 24.23 -6.69 5.66
N MET A 354 25.32 -7.45 5.66
CA MET A 354 25.60 -8.40 4.58
C MET A 354 24.53 -9.51 4.51
N PRO A 355 24.17 -9.96 3.30
CA PRO A 355 23.33 -11.14 3.10
C PRO A 355 23.85 -12.34 3.92
N PRO A 356 22.97 -13.15 4.54
CA PRO A 356 23.40 -14.30 5.36
C PRO A 356 24.42 -15.21 4.67
N GLY A 357 24.26 -15.44 3.36
CA GLY A 357 25.22 -16.21 2.57
C GLY A 357 26.61 -15.59 2.42
N LEU A 358 26.76 -14.27 2.61
CA LEU A 358 28.01 -13.53 2.48
C LEU A 358 28.59 -13.05 3.82
N GLN A 359 27.93 -13.28 4.95
CA GLN A 359 28.33 -12.71 6.25
C GLN A 359 29.78 -13.02 6.66
N GLY A 360 30.30 -14.21 6.35
CA GLY A 360 31.71 -14.54 6.62
C GLY A 360 32.71 -14.09 5.54
N LEU A 361 32.36 -13.10 4.73
CA LEU A 361 33.33 -12.33 3.93
C LEU A 361 33.68 -10.99 4.61
N ASN A 362 33.12 -10.76 5.80
CA ASN A 362 32.98 -9.44 6.44
C ASN A 362 33.65 -9.42 7.82
N ASP A 363 34.68 -10.24 8.03
CA ASP A 363 35.21 -10.54 9.36
C ASP A 363 36.00 -9.37 10.00
N ASP A 364 36.27 -8.27 9.25
CA ASP A 364 36.96 -7.07 9.74
C ASP A 364 36.17 -5.80 9.37
N ASP A 365 35.80 -4.99 10.38
CA ASP A 365 34.97 -3.76 10.31
C ASP A 365 35.42 -2.68 9.30
N ASP A 366 36.59 -2.84 8.65
CA ASP A 366 37.18 -1.87 7.72
C ASP A 366 37.43 -2.44 6.30
N ASN A 367 37.11 -3.72 5.99
CA ASN A 367 37.62 -4.40 4.77
C ASN A 367 36.60 -5.18 3.92
N ASP A 368 35.30 -5.05 4.21
CA ASP A 368 34.18 -5.71 3.50
C ASP A 368 34.26 -5.63 1.97
N ASP A 369 34.69 -4.49 1.44
CA ASP A 369 34.72 -4.24 0.00
C ASP A 369 35.80 -5.04 -0.72
N VAL A 370 36.93 -5.32 -0.06
CA VAL A 370 38.01 -6.10 -0.67
C VAL A 370 37.60 -7.55 -0.87
N ALA A 371 36.91 -8.15 0.11
CA ALA A 371 36.42 -9.52 -0.01
C ALA A 371 35.37 -9.67 -1.13
N LEU A 372 34.52 -8.66 -1.31
CA LEU A 372 33.56 -8.61 -2.42
C LEU A 372 34.25 -8.43 -3.79
N ASP A 373 35.30 -7.61 -3.87
CA ASP A 373 36.08 -7.48 -5.10
C ASP A 373 36.83 -8.76 -5.47
N ILE A 374 37.35 -9.49 -4.47
CA ILE A 374 37.94 -10.82 -4.67
C ILE A 374 36.88 -11.80 -5.16
N LEU A 375 35.67 -11.78 -4.59
CA LEU A 375 34.58 -12.64 -5.05
C LEU A 375 34.24 -12.40 -6.53
N ILE A 376 34.22 -11.14 -6.99
CA ILE A 376 34.02 -10.81 -8.42
C ILE A 376 35.15 -11.41 -9.27
N GLN A 377 36.41 -11.27 -8.86
CA GLN A 377 37.56 -11.81 -9.59
C GLN A 377 37.55 -13.34 -9.66
N VAL A 378 37.23 -14.00 -8.54
CA VAL A 378 37.10 -15.47 -8.46
C VAL A 378 35.98 -15.95 -9.37
N GLU A 379 34.83 -15.25 -9.41
CA GLU A 379 33.73 -15.60 -10.28
C GLU A 379 34.08 -15.45 -11.77
N ALA A 380 34.70 -14.33 -12.15
CA ALA A 380 35.09 -14.07 -13.53
C ALA A 380 36.06 -15.14 -14.05
N GLU A 381 36.98 -15.59 -13.20
CA GLU A 381 37.95 -16.62 -13.57
C GLU A 381 37.36 -18.03 -13.54
N ALA A 382 36.42 -18.29 -12.62
CA ALA A 382 35.61 -19.51 -12.64
C ALA A 382 34.83 -19.65 -13.95
N ARG A 383 34.26 -18.57 -14.48
CA ARG A 383 33.56 -18.61 -15.77
C ARG A 383 34.48 -18.92 -16.95
N LYS A 384 35.72 -18.39 -16.95
CA LYS A 384 36.72 -18.67 -17.98
C LYS A 384 37.16 -20.14 -17.95
N SER A 385 37.53 -20.64 -16.77
CA SER A 385 38.04 -22.01 -16.57
C SER A 385 37.00 -23.10 -16.84
N THR A 386 35.71 -22.82 -16.65
CA THR A 386 34.63 -23.80 -16.84
C THR A 386 33.95 -23.72 -18.21
N GLU A 387 34.46 -22.91 -19.14
CA GLU A 387 33.80 -22.59 -20.43
C GLU A 387 32.31 -22.21 -20.21
N SER A 388 32.05 -21.48 -19.12
CA SER A 388 30.73 -21.15 -18.60
C SER A 388 30.42 -19.67 -18.76
N THR A 389 30.66 -19.15 -19.96
CA THR A 389 30.29 -17.79 -20.37
C THR A 389 28.81 -17.67 -20.78
N ASP A 390 28.10 -18.80 -20.87
CA ASP A 390 26.67 -18.84 -21.15
C ASP A 390 25.87 -18.24 -19.96
N PRO A 391 25.03 -17.21 -20.19
CA PRO A 391 24.11 -16.66 -19.18
C PRO A 391 23.20 -17.70 -18.53
N GLY A 392 23.00 -18.86 -19.18
CA GLY A 392 22.23 -20.01 -18.69
C GLY A 392 22.93 -20.91 -17.67
N LYS A 393 24.20 -20.66 -17.35
CA LYS A 393 25.00 -21.45 -16.41
C LYS A 393 25.26 -20.66 -15.11
N ILE A 394 24.87 -21.25 -13.98
CA ILE A 394 25.01 -20.71 -12.63
C ILE A 394 26.20 -21.41 -11.95
N LEU A 395 27.17 -20.64 -11.49
CA LEU A 395 28.26 -21.12 -10.65
C LEU A 395 27.79 -21.28 -9.20
N ASP A 396 28.25 -22.35 -8.55
CA ASP A 396 28.01 -22.61 -7.12
C ASP A 396 28.60 -21.49 -6.25
N VAL A 397 27.73 -20.62 -5.74
CA VAL A 397 28.11 -19.45 -4.94
C VAL A 397 28.79 -19.87 -3.63
N GLU A 398 28.40 -20.98 -3.00
CA GLU A 398 29.07 -21.45 -1.78
C GLU A 398 30.52 -21.86 -2.08
N GLY A 399 30.74 -22.51 -3.23
CA GLY A 399 32.06 -22.81 -3.77
C GLY A 399 32.89 -21.55 -3.99
N LEU A 400 32.30 -20.52 -4.62
CA LEU A 400 32.96 -19.22 -4.83
C LEU A 400 33.35 -18.57 -3.50
N ILE A 401 32.41 -18.48 -2.53
CA ILE A 401 32.67 -17.90 -1.21
C ILE A 401 33.80 -18.66 -0.48
N ARG A 402 33.80 -19.99 -0.54
CA ARG A 402 34.86 -20.81 0.08
C ARG A 402 36.23 -20.50 -0.50
N VAL A 403 36.34 -20.40 -1.83
CA VAL A 403 37.61 -20.05 -2.50
C VAL A 403 38.03 -18.62 -2.12
N THR A 404 37.10 -17.67 -2.13
CA THR A 404 37.35 -16.29 -1.70
C THR A 404 37.92 -16.23 -0.28
N ARG A 405 37.34 -16.95 0.69
CA ARG A 405 37.85 -17.01 2.06
C ARG A 405 39.26 -17.58 2.15
N GLN A 406 39.55 -18.63 1.39
CA GLN A 406 40.88 -19.24 1.36
C GLN A 406 41.93 -18.27 0.82
N ILE A 407 41.60 -17.53 -0.25
CA ILE A 407 42.49 -16.50 -0.82
C ILE A 407 42.77 -15.41 0.21
N ILE A 408 41.74 -14.91 0.89
CA ILE A 408 41.89 -13.89 1.95
C ILE A 408 42.80 -14.41 3.07
N THR A 409 42.59 -15.66 3.51
CA THR A 409 43.40 -16.28 4.57
C THR A 409 44.87 -16.48 4.16
N GLN A 410 45.12 -16.87 2.91
CA GLN A 410 46.46 -17.14 2.39
C GLN A 410 47.26 -15.86 2.06
N ALA A 411 46.58 -14.83 1.56
CA ALA A 411 47.21 -13.56 1.19
C ALA A 411 47.61 -12.71 2.42
N GLY A 412 47.03 -12.98 3.60
CA GLY A 412 47.36 -12.27 4.85
C GLY A 412 47.03 -10.78 4.84
N GLY A 413 46.21 -10.32 3.88
CA GLY A 413 45.89 -8.90 3.64
C GLY A 413 45.73 -8.59 2.15
N SER A 414 45.25 -7.38 1.83
CA SER A 414 44.90 -6.95 0.45
C SER A 414 46.12 -6.77 -0.48
N GLU A 415 47.32 -6.61 0.06
CA GLU A 415 48.52 -6.28 -0.74
C GLU A 415 49.09 -7.44 -1.57
N HIS A 416 48.79 -8.71 -1.24
CA HIS A 416 49.34 -9.90 -1.92
C HIS A 416 48.27 -10.71 -2.69
N VAL A 417 47.09 -10.14 -2.84
CA VAL A 417 45.89 -10.82 -3.36
C VAL A 417 46.04 -11.25 -4.82
N GLN A 418 46.63 -10.43 -5.70
CA GLN A 418 46.75 -10.74 -7.13
C GLN A 418 47.65 -11.96 -7.42
N GLU A 419 48.77 -12.10 -6.71
CA GLU A 419 49.69 -13.24 -6.85
C GLU A 419 49.09 -14.53 -6.26
N THR A 420 48.31 -14.39 -5.18
CA THR A 420 47.64 -15.50 -4.50
C THR A 420 46.40 -15.98 -5.27
N ILE A 421 45.67 -15.08 -5.94
CA ILE A 421 44.54 -15.43 -6.81
C ILE A 421 45.02 -16.43 -7.86
N GLN A 422 46.07 -16.12 -8.62
CA GLN A 422 46.58 -16.98 -9.71
C GLN A 422 46.99 -18.38 -9.22
N ALA A 423 47.53 -18.49 -8.01
CA ALA A 423 47.88 -19.78 -7.38
C ALA A 423 46.65 -20.54 -6.83
N ALA A 424 45.59 -19.82 -6.45
CA ALA A 424 44.32 -20.38 -6.01
C ALA A 424 43.39 -20.78 -7.17
N LEU A 425 43.63 -20.29 -8.39
CA LEU A 425 42.84 -20.61 -9.59
C LEU A 425 42.84 -22.10 -9.96
N ASP A 426 43.92 -22.83 -9.64
CA ASP A 426 43.96 -24.29 -9.83
C ASP A 426 42.85 -25.00 -9.01
N GLN A 427 42.35 -24.36 -7.95
CA GLN A 427 41.26 -24.87 -7.11
C GLN A 427 39.87 -24.37 -7.56
N VAL A 428 39.82 -23.33 -8.39
CA VAL A 428 38.57 -22.82 -9.00
C VAL A 428 37.98 -23.84 -9.97
N ALA A 429 38.81 -24.70 -10.56
CA ALA A 429 38.37 -25.85 -11.37
C ALA A 429 37.45 -26.84 -10.61
N ALA A 430 37.36 -26.76 -9.28
CA ALA A 430 36.46 -27.57 -8.45
C ALA A 430 35.09 -26.90 -8.17
N VAL A 431 34.85 -25.67 -8.64
CA VAL A 431 33.55 -24.98 -8.51
C VAL A 431 32.55 -25.65 -9.44
N LYS A 432 31.41 -26.08 -8.87
CA LYS A 432 30.37 -26.77 -9.64
C LYS A 432 29.61 -25.76 -10.51
N VAL A 433 29.33 -26.17 -11.75
CA VAL A 433 28.45 -25.45 -12.66
C VAL A 433 27.08 -26.12 -12.67
N HIS A 434 26.04 -25.34 -12.46
CA HIS A 434 24.66 -25.75 -12.54
C HIS A 434 23.99 -25.10 -13.76
N THR A 435 23.03 -25.78 -14.36
CA THR A 435 22.15 -25.17 -15.36
C THR A 435 20.98 -24.49 -14.66
N ILE A 436 20.44 -23.40 -15.24
CA ILE A 436 19.21 -22.78 -14.74
C ILE A 436 18.10 -23.85 -14.70
N GLY A 437 17.71 -24.27 -13.50
CA GLY A 437 16.74 -25.33 -13.24
C GLY A 437 16.26 -25.30 -11.79
N ALA A 438 15.26 -26.14 -11.47
CA ALA A 438 14.49 -26.11 -10.22
C ALA A 438 15.32 -26.12 -8.90
N GLY A 439 16.58 -26.54 -8.93
CA GLY A 439 17.49 -26.53 -7.78
C GLY A 439 17.91 -25.12 -7.31
N ALA A 440 18.05 -24.15 -8.22
CA ALA A 440 18.36 -22.75 -7.85
C ALA A 440 17.22 -22.09 -7.07
N ALA A 441 15.99 -22.49 -7.36
CA ALA A 441 14.78 -21.97 -6.72
C ALA A 441 14.63 -22.40 -5.24
N ALA A 442 15.20 -23.55 -4.85
CA ALA A 442 15.23 -24.01 -3.47
C ALA A 442 16.31 -23.31 -2.62
N ALA A 443 17.47 -23.00 -3.22
CA ALA A 443 18.53 -22.21 -2.58
C ALA A 443 18.08 -20.75 -2.33
N ALA A 444 17.28 -20.17 -3.23
CA ALA A 444 16.70 -18.83 -3.07
C ALA A 444 15.88 -18.66 -1.80
N VAL A 445 15.09 -19.66 -1.44
CA VAL A 445 14.22 -19.66 -0.27
C VAL A 445 15.04 -19.76 1.03
N ALA A 446 16.18 -20.45 1.01
CA ALA A 446 17.05 -20.60 2.18
C ALA A 446 17.95 -19.37 2.41
N VAL A 447 18.48 -18.77 1.34
CA VAL A 447 19.43 -17.64 1.40
C VAL A 447 18.73 -16.29 1.58
N ALA A 448 17.51 -16.13 1.05
CA ALA A 448 16.77 -14.86 1.11
C ALA A 448 15.84 -14.74 2.33
N LYS A 449 15.91 -15.65 3.31
CA LYS A 449 15.36 -15.38 4.65
C LYS A 449 16.26 -14.31 5.29
N PRO A 450 15.75 -13.11 5.60
CA PRO A 450 16.51 -12.18 6.43
C PRO A 450 16.70 -12.86 7.79
N ILE A 451 17.95 -13.13 8.17
CA ILE A 451 18.26 -13.31 9.58
C ILE A 451 18.30 -11.89 10.14
N GLU A 452 17.17 -11.54 10.77
CA GLU A 452 17.06 -10.77 12.01
C GLU A 452 18.26 -9.85 12.28
N ALA A 453 18.06 -8.54 12.12
CA ALA A 453 18.94 -7.55 12.72
C ALA A 453 18.84 -7.69 14.25
N THR A 454 19.61 -8.59 14.84
CA THR A 454 19.81 -8.65 16.28
C THR A 454 20.47 -7.36 16.73
N THR A 455 19.65 -6.38 17.11
CA THR A 455 20.10 -5.30 17.97
C THR A 455 20.32 -5.87 19.37
N THR A 456 21.44 -6.58 19.56
CA THR A 456 21.96 -6.87 20.89
C THR A 456 22.43 -5.56 21.51
N THR A 457 21.49 -4.84 22.14
CA THR A 457 21.84 -3.81 23.10
C THR A 457 22.34 -4.49 24.36
N THR A 458 23.63 -4.81 24.39
CA THR A 458 24.37 -5.04 25.63
C THR A 458 24.34 -3.76 26.46
N THR A 459 23.34 -3.64 27.33
CA THR A 459 23.31 -2.61 28.36
C THR A 459 24.29 -2.99 29.46
N ALA A 460 25.54 -2.56 29.28
CA ALA A 460 26.52 -2.52 30.36
C ALA A 460 25.99 -1.61 31.48
N ALA A 461 25.75 -2.22 32.64
CA ALA A 461 25.29 -1.54 33.83
C ALA A 461 26.27 -0.43 34.25
N ARG A 462 25.83 0.83 34.15
CA ARG A 462 26.51 1.97 34.79
C ARG A 462 25.57 2.65 35.79
N LYS A 463 25.67 2.19 37.04
CA LYS A 463 25.17 2.88 38.24
C LYS A 463 25.64 4.33 38.23
N LYS A 464 24.70 5.28 38.27
CA LYS A 464 24.85 6.57 38.97
C LYS A 464 23.47 7.11 39.32
N GLY A 465 23.16 7.13 40.61
CA GLY A 465 21.89 7.63 41.11
C GLY A 465 21.83 9.15 41.17
N ARG A 466 20.62 9.69 41.08
CA ARG A 466 20.22 10.84 41.91
C ARG A 466 18.70 10.96 41.98
N LYS A 467 18.21 11.14 43.21
CA LYS A 467 16.83 11.39 43.61
C LYS A 467 16.33 12.74 43.08
N SER A 468 15.03 12.85 42.74
CA SER A 468 14.17 13.94 43.23
C SER A 468 12.68 13.79 42.85
N LYS A 469 11.84 13.83 43.89
CA LYS A 469 10.40 14.11 43.97
C LYS A 469 9.90 15.22 43.02
N ARG A 470 8.66 15.13 42.52
CA ARG A 470 7.44 15.79 43.09
C ARG A 470 6.19 15.51 42.25
N ALA A 471 5.08 15.24 42.93
CA ALA A 471 3.73 15.13 42.39
C ALA A 471 3.14 16.50 41.98
N LYS A 472 2.16 16.49 41.07
CA LYS A 472 0.95 17.32 41.16
C LYS A 472 -0.21 16.71 40.35
N THR A 473 -1.30 16.55 41.08
CA THR A 473 -2.68 16.29 40.66
C THR A 473 -3.25 17.45 39.84
N LEU A 474 -4.11 17.14 38.86
CA LEU A 474 -5.20 18.01 38.41
C LEU A 474 -6.26 17.14 37.71
N SER A 475 -7.49 17.25 38.21
CA SER A 475 -8.75 16.77 37.63
C SER A 475 -9.67 17.99 37.45
N PRO A 476 -10.87 17.84 36.86
CA PRO A 476 -11.16 17.75 35.44
C PRO A 476 -12.00 18.95 34.96
N THR A 477 -11.95 19.31 33.68
CA THR A 477 -13.02 20.00 32.90
C THR A 477 -12.43 20.50 31.58
N VAL A 478 -12.74 19.85 30.45
CA VAL A 478 -13.09 20.50 29.17
C VAL A 478 -13.95 19.51 28.38
N GLU A 479 -15.18 19.93 28.13
CA GLU A 479 -16.16 19.31 27.25
C GLU A 479 -15.86 19.57 25.76
N LEU A 480 -16.35 18.63 24.93
CA LEU A 480 -16.79 18.79 23.54
C LEU A 480 -15.81 19.32 22.46
N ALA A 481 -15.22 18.37 21.73
CA ALA A 481 -15.09 18.42 20.26
C ALA A 481 -14.74 17.02 19.70
N MET A 482 -15.73 16.15 19.54
CA MET A 482 -15.56 14.87 18.82
C MET A 482 -16.60 14.78 17.70
N GLY A 483 -16.12 14.93 16.47
CA GLY A 483 -16.96 14.85 15.27
C GLY A 483 -16.21 14.50 13.97
N ALA A 484 -14.92 14.16 14.02
CA ALA A 484 -14.11 13.85 12.84
C ALA A 484 -13.13 12.66 13.02
N THR A 485 -13.31 11.83 14.05
CA THR A 485 -12.24 10.95 14.54
C THR A 485 -12.42 9.45 14.33
N VAL A 486 -13.30 9.01 13.42
CA VAL A 486 -13.30 7.59 12.98
C VAL A 486 -12.58 7.39 11.64
N LEU A 487 -12.64 8.36 10.73
CA LEU A 487 -11.76 8.40 9.54
C LEU A 487 -10.34 8.85 9.90
N ALA A 488 -10.21 9.73 10.90
CA ALA A 488 -8.90 10.11 11.41
C ALA A 488 -8.25 9.00 12.27
N ALA A 489 -8.93 7.99 12.82
CA ALA A 489 -8.19 6.96 13.57
C ALA A 489 -7.26 6.14 12.67
N VAL A 490 -7.66 5.90 11.41
CA VAL A 490 -6.82 5.27 10.39
C VAL A 490 -5.88 6.29 9.74
N GLY A 491 -6.38 7.49 9.39
CA GLY A 491 -5.56 8.55 8.79
C GLY A 491 -4.54 9.22 9.73
N LEU A 492 -4.78 9.28 11.03
CA LEU A 492 -3.91 9.88 12.06
C LEU A 492 -2.86 8.87 12.53
N ALA A 493 -3.14 7.56 12.46
CA ALA A 493 -2.12 6.52 12.58
C ALA A 493 -1.14 6.57 11.40
N VAL A 494 -1.64 6.76 10.17
CA VAL A 494 -0.82 6.95 8.96
C VAL A 494 -0.10 8.31 8.95
N TRP A 495 -0.74 9.40 9.40
CA TRP A 495 -0.10 10.74 9.49
C TRP A 495 0.95 10.83 10.62
N MET A 496 0.73 10.19 11.77
CA MET A 496 1.76 10.06 12.82
C MET A 496 2.93 9.22 12.33
N TRP A 497 2.69 8.18 11.52
CA TRP A 497 3.72 7.35 10.86
C TRP A 497 4.56 8.15 9.84
N VAL A 498 3.94 9.02 9.03
CA VAL A 498 4.66 9.93 8.11
C VAL A 498 5.49 10.98 8.87
N LYS A 499 5.01 11.44 10.04
CA LYS A 499 5.70 12.48 10.82
C LYS A 499 6.86 11.96 11.66
N THR A 500 6.84 10.71 12.12
CA THR A 500 7.97 10.09 12.84
C THR A 500 9.15 9.75 11.92
N ARG A 501 8.92 9.48 10.62
CA ARG A 501 10.00 9.37 9.62
C ARG A 501 10.75 10.69 9.35
N ARG A 502 10.14 11.85 9.61
CA ARG A 502 10.84 13.16 9.53
C ARG A 502 11.67 13.51 10.76
N ALA A 503 11.59 12.72 11.84
CA ALA A 503 12.38 12.96 13.05
C ALA A 503 13.70 12.16 13.08
N HIS A 504 13.94 11.30 12.09
CA HIS A 504 15.16 10.48 11.95
C HIS A 504 15.75 10.53 10.52
N ALA A 505 15.47 11.60 9.77
CA ALA A 505 16.23 11.98 8.58
C ALA A 505 17.04 13.24 8.87
#